data_AF-A0A0C4YGE2-F1
#
_entry.id   AF-A0A0C4YGE2-F1
#
_cell.length_a   1.000
_cell.length_b   1.000
_cell.length_c   1.000
_cell.angle_alpha   90.00
_cell.angle_beta   90.00
_cell.angle_gamma   90.00
#
_symmetry.space_group_name_H-M   'P 1'
#
loop_
_entity.id
_entity.type
_entity.pdbx_description
1 polymer ?
#
loop_
_entity_poly.entity_id
_entity_poly.type
_entity_poly.pdbx_seq_one_letter_code
_entity_poly.pdbx_strand_id
1 'polypeptide(L)'
;MSPPLARFASREEAAAQLAEALSKYRGQHPLILAIPKGGVPIGRGLADALEGQLDVVLVSKLIGPDDGVAAVGAVTENGWTYRVKNPAVGQPAPTHFAQERLAKLDLLKQQCAIYTSQRARLDPHGRIVILVDDGLCTGATMMAAIHAVRRRQPAWLVCAVPVGAPQGLAAVRASVDEVVCLNADGPDHDIRHAYQCFPEVEDGKVRALLWRDIEPRNAEASARKTLATAVPVGILCDGIRLHGVLDAPVSPIGLVLMVHANGIDDHAVRNQYVARKLRARGLATLLVDLIGPREAMRTEKRRDIAMLAGRLRMVMQAVPGFVHSRLRLPAVPLGCFGTGTAAAAALSVAAEQGTDLRALVLAAGRVDLADADAVGSVTMPTLLVVGAGDPEGIRRNDLVFGRLRCPRQLRLVAGEGRIFEEPAAIEELAVLTGSWFSQLLADGQVAVV
;
A
#
# COMPACT_ATOMS: atom_id res chain seq x y z
N MET A 1 4.78 -4.43 -49.17
CA MET A 1 3.60 -4.58 -48.30
C MET A 1 3.38 -3.26 -47.62
N SER A 2 2.22 -2.62 -47.81
CA SER A 2 1.89 -1.38 -47.09
C SER A 2 1.98 -1.66 -45.58
N PRO A 3 2.56 -0.76 -44.76
CA PRO A 3 2.55 -0.94 -43.31
C PRO A 3 1.10 -1.11 -42.86
N PRO A 4 0.80 -2.06 -41.96
CA PRO A 4 -0.55 -2.24 -41.46
C PRO A 4 -1.02 -0.91 -40.88
N LEU A 5 -2.16 -0.40 -41.38
CA LEU A 5 -2.80 0.79 -40.83
C LEU A 5 -3.08 0.52 -39.35
N ALA A 6 -2.64 1.43 -38.48
CA ALA A 6 -2.88 1.33 -37.05
C ALA A 6 -4.40 1.18 -36.78
N ARG A 7 -4.77 0.14 -36.02
CA ARG A 7 -6.16 -0.28 -35.78
C ARG A 7 -6.89 0.63 -34.79
N PHE A 8 -6.15 1.25 -33.88
CA PHE A 8 -6.67 2.11 -32.81
C PHE A 8 -5.91 3.45 -32.81
N ALA A 9 -6.59 4.55 -32.50
CA ALA A 9 -5.97 5.85 -32.33
C ALA A 9 -5.16 5.92 -31.03
N SER A 10 -5.68 5.35 -29.93
CA SER A 10 -5.01 5.34 -28.62
C SER A 10 -5.44 4.16 -27.74
N ARG A 11 -4.80 4.01 -26.56
CA ARG A 11 -5.21 3.01 -25.55
C ARG A 11 -6.62 3.26 -25.03
N GLU A 12 -7.05 4.52 -24.93
CA GLU A 12 -8.38 4.90 -24.48
C GLU A 12 -9.47 4.46 -25.47
N GLU A 13 -9.23 4.63 -26.78
CA GLU A 13 -10.16 4.13 -27.80
C GLU A 13 -10.25 2.60 -27.78
N ALA A 14 -9.09 1.93 -27.71
CA ALA A 14 -9.03 0.49 -27.59
C ALA A 14 -9.79 -0.02 -26.34
N ALA A 15 -9.68 0.70 -25.22
CA ALA A 15 -10.41 0.38 -23.99
C ALA A 15 -11.93 0.51 -24.17
N ALA A 16 -12.40 1.55 -24.86
CA ALA A 16 -13.84 1.75 -25.12
C ALA A 16 -14.41 0.63 -25.99
N GLN A 17 -13.73 0.25 -27.07
CA GLN A 17 -14.16 -0.85 -27.93
C GLN A 17 -14.11 -2.21 -27.20
N LEU A 18 -13.08 -2.43 -26.37
CA LEU A 18 -12.94 -3.66 -25.59
C LEU A 18 -13.99 -3.76 -24.50
N ALA A 19 -14.39 -2.64 -23.89
CA ALA A 19 -15.48 -2.59 -22.93
C ALA A 19 -16.82 -2.97 -23.55
N GLU A 20 -17.09 -2.52 -24.78
CA GLU A 20 -18.31 -2.88 -25.51
C GLU A 20 -18.37 -4.39 -25.78
N ALA A 21 -17.25 -4.99 -26.22
CA ALA A 21 -17.14 -6.43 -26.40
C ALA A 21 -17.31 -7.23 -25.10
N LEU A 22 -17.05 -6.60 -23.95
CA LEU A 22 -17.18 -7.19 -22.61
C LEU A 22 -18.49 -6.78 -21.90
N SER A 23 -19.42 -6.11 -22.59
CA SER A 23 -20.64 -5.53 -22.00
C SER A 23 -21.49 -6.54 -21.22
N LYS A 24 -21.44 -7.83 -21.58
CA LYS A 24 -22.11 -8.91 -20.84
C LYS A 24 -21.70 -9.02 -19.37
N TYR A 25 -20.53 -8.51 -18.99
CA TYR A 25 -20.01 -8.50 -17.62
C TYR A 25 -20.40 -7.25 -16.82
N ARG A 26 -21.05 -6.25 -17.44
CA ARG A 26 -21.50 -5.02 -16.77
C ARG A 26 -22.50 -5.36 -15.65
N GLY A 27 -22.34 -4.70 -14.50
CA GLY A 27 -23.20 -4.90 -13.33
C GLY A 27 -22.90 -6.18 -12.52
N GLN A 28 -21.94 -7.00 -12.97
CA GLN A 28 -21.48 -8.18 -12.21
C GLN A 28 -20.25 -7.87 -11.33
N HIS A 29 -19.86 -6.59 -11.25
CA HIS A 29 -18.72 -6.08 -10.49
C HIS A 29 -17.41 -6.88 -10.69
N PRO A 30 -16.99 -7.13 -11.95
CA PRO A 30 -15.80 -7.92 -12.24
C PRO A 30 -14.53 -7.26 -11.67
N LEU A 31 -13.55 -8.10 -11.30
CA LEU A 31 -12.21 -7.64 -10.95
C LEU A 31 -11.35 -7.55 -12.21
N ILE A 32 -11.00 -6.34 -12.60
CA ILE A 32 -10.10 -6.08 -13.72
C ILE A 32 -8.66 -6.10 -13.21
N LEU A 33 -7.85 -7.06 -13.65
CA LEU A 33 -6.44 -7.18 -13.30
C LEU A 33 -5.58 -6.79 -14.50
N ALA A 34 -5.02 -5.58 -14.46
CA ALA A 34 -4.16 -5.06 -15.52
C ALA A 34 -2.69 -5.46 -15.33
N ILE A 35 -2.00 -5.79 -16.42
CA ILE A 35 -0.56 -5.95 -16.46
C ILE A 35 0.09 -4.56 -16.63
N PRO A 36 0.91 -4.08 -15.66
CA PRO A 36 1.55 -2.78 -15.79
C PRO A 36 2.70 -2.77 -16.81
N LYS A 37 3.02 -1.63 -17.42
CA LYS A 37 2.36 -0.32 -17.23
C LYS A 37 1.26 -0.06 -18.27
N GLY A 38 1.42 -0.60 -19.47
CA GLY A 38 0.58 -0.35 -20.64
C GLY A 38 -0.88 -0.81 -20.52
N GLY A 39 -1.12 -1.94 -19.84
CA GLY A 39 -2.46 -2.46 -19.60
C GLY A 39 -3.31 -1.63 -18.63
N VAL A 40 -2.71 -0.78 -17.79
CA VAL A 40 -3.43 -0.07 -16.72
C VAL A 40 -4.44 0.97 -17.25
N PRO A 41 -4.10 1.85 -18.22
CA PRO A 41 -5.07 2.73 -18.87
C PRO A 41 -6.28 1.99 -19.45
N ILE A 42 -6.05 0.82 -20.05
CA ILE A 42 -7.12 0.00 -20.62
C ILE A 42 -7.98 -0.60 -19.52
N GLY A 43 -7.33 -1.20 -18.51
CA GLY A 43 -8.02 -1.74 -17.34
C GLY A 43 -8.88 -0.71 -16.62
N ARG A 44 -8.44 0.56 -16.56
CA ARG A 44 -9.27 1.64 -16.02
C ARG A 44 -10.51 1.89 -16.85
N GLY A 45 -10.38 1.99 -18.18
CA GLY A 45 -11.53 2.13 -19.07
C GLY A 45 -12.52 0.98 -18.95
N LEU A 46 -12.03 -0.26 -18.82
CA LEU A 46 -12.86 -1.44 -18.59
C LEU A 46 -13.56 -1.40 -17.23
N ALA A 47 -12.84 -1.11 -16.15
CA ALA A 47 -13.41 -1.06 -14.82
C ALA A 47 -14.54 -0.01 -14.72
N ASP A 48 -14.36 1.15 -15.37
CA ASP A 48 -15.38 2.20 -15.46
C ASP A 48 -16.62 1.73 -16.22
N ALA A 49 -16.41 1.18 -17.41
CA ALA A 49 -17.49 0.83 -18.31
C ALA A 49 -18.24 -0.46 -17.89
N LEU A 50 -17.63 -1.31 -17.07
CA LEU A 50 -18.22 -2.57 -16.60
C LEU A 50 -18.69 -2.50 -15.14
N GLU A 51 -18.57 -1.33 -14.49
CA GLU A 51 -18.87 -1.15 -13.05
C GLU A 51 -18.06 -2.11 -12.16
N GLY A 52 -16.83 -2.41 -12.59
CA GLY A 52 -15.89 -3.31 -11.94
C GLY A 52 -14.89 -2.59 -11.03
N GLN A 53 -13.94 -3.36 -10.49
CA GLN A 53 -12.83 -2.83 -9.71
C GLN A 53 -11.51 -3.05 -10.45
N LEU A 54 -10.62 -2.06 -10.42
CA LEU A 54 -9.30 -2.16 -11.05
C LEU A 54 -8.21 -2.55 -10.04
N ASP A 55 -7.43 -3.57 -10.34
CA ASP A 55 -6.15 -3.84 -9.71
C ASP A 55 -5.08 -4.30 -10.70
N VAL A 56 -3.86 -4.55 -10.22
CA VAL A 56 -2.72 -4.97 -11.03
C VAL A 56 -2.29 -6.38 -10.70
N VAL A 57 -1.78 -7.06 -11.71
CA VAL A 57 -1.04 -8.32 -11.56
C VAL A 57 0.41 -8.06 -11.98
N LEU A 58 1.35 -8.29 -11.06
CA LEU A 58 2.75 -7.94 -11.27
C LEU A 58 3.49 -9.10 -11.92
N VAL A 59 3.80 -8.91 -13.20
CA VAL A 59 4.60 -9.82 -14.01
C VAL A 59 5.58 -9.01 -14.83
N SER A 60 6.73 -9.61 -15.16
CA SER A 60 7.73 -8.96 -16.01
C SER A 60 8.22 -9.92 -17.08
N LYS A 61 8.40 -9.40 -18.29
CA LYS A 61 8.97 -10.16 -19.41
C LYS A 61 10.44 -10.47 -19.16
N LEU A 62 10.84 -11.69 -19.52
CA LEU A 62 12.23 -12.12 -19.59
C LEU A 62 12.67 -12.00 -21.03
N ILE A 63 13.79 -11.31 -21.26
CA ILE A 63 14.29 -10.97 -22.60
C ILE A 63 15.49 -11.87 -22.93
N GLY A 64 15.54 -12.35 -24.17
CA GLY A 64 16.64 -13.16 -24.69
C GLY A 64 17.93 -12.33 -24.92
N PRO A 65 19.08 -12.99 -25.15
CA PRO A 65 20.35 -12.33 -25.41
C PRO A 65 20.40 -11.65 -26.79
N ASP A 66 19.61 -12.13 -27.76
CA ASP A 66 19.57 -11.60 -29.13
C ASP A 66 18.52 -10.47 -29.23
N ASP A 67 18.96 -9.30 -29.72
CA ASP A 67 18.24 -8.09 -30.16
C ASP A 67 17.24 -7.43 -29.19
N GLY A 68 16.89 -8.08 -28.08
CA GLY A 68 16.08 -7.51 -27.01
C GLY A 68 14.58 -7.33 -27.30
N VAL A 69 14.08 -7.69 -28.50
CA VAL A 69 12.71 -7.39 -28.92
C VAL A 69 11.69 -8.46 -28.48
N ALA A 70 12.02 -9.75 -28.60
CA ALA A 70 11.09 -10.84 -28.30
C ALA A 70 11.24 -11.37 -26.86
N ALA A 71 10.13 -11.50 -26.13
CA ALA A 71 10.12 -12.10 -24.80
C ALA A 71 10.27 -13.62 -24.87
N VAL A 72 11.32 -14.16 -24.26
CA VAL A 72 11.61 -15.61 -24.14
C VAL A 72 10.83 -16.27 -23.00
N GLY A 73 10.27 -15.45 -22.11
CA GLY A 73 9.49 -15.89 -20.97
C GLY A 73 8.93 -14.72 -20.18
N ALA A 74 8.38 -15.02 -19.01
CA ALA A 74 7.97 -14.03 -18.03
C ALA A 74 8.11 -14.59 -16.62
N VAL A 75 8.24 -13.69 -15.65
CA VAL A 75 8.34 -14.02 -14.23
C VAL A 75 7.25 -13.30 -13.44
N THR A 76 6.68 -13.99 -12.46
CA THR A 76 5.75 -13.45 -11.47
C THR A 76 6.52 -12.96 -10.25
N GLU A 77 5.89 -12.12 -9.43
CA GLU A 77 6.47 -11.62 -8.17
C GLU A 77 6.99 -12.71 -7.19
N ASN A 78 6.40 -13.91 -7.23
CA ASN A 78 6.77 -15.02 -6.34
C ASN A 78 7.86 -15.92 -6.95
N GLY A 79 8.47 -15.52 -8.07
CA GLY A 79 9.57 -16.23 -8.70
C GLY A 79 9.17 -17.34 -9.67
N TRP A 80 7.87 -17.58 -9.88
CA TRP A 80 7.44 -18.54 -10.89
C TRP A 80 7.71 -17.99 -12.30
N THR A 81 8.20 -18.83 -13.21
CA THR A 81 8.56 -18.43 -14.56
C THR A 81 7.79 -19.21 -15.61
N TYR A 82 7.23 -18.49 -16.59
CA TYR A 82 6.78 -19.06 -17.85
C TYR A 82 7.90 -18.99 -18.88
N ARG A 83 8.08 -20.06 -19.66
CA ARG A 83 8.95 -20.10 -20.83
C ARG A 83 8.12 -20.25 -22.09
N VAL A 84 8.40 -19.41 -23.08
CA VAL A 84 7.74 -19.51 -24.38
C VAL A 84 8.16 -20.81 -25.06
N LYS A 85 7.18 -21.58 -25.53
CA LYS A 85 7.40 -22.88 -26.19
C LYS A 85 7.54 -22.79 -27.71
N ASN A 86 7.39 -21.59 -28.28
CA ASN A 86 7.53 -21.37 -29.72
C ASN A 86 8.99 -21.60 -30.16
N PRO A 87 9.27 -22.54 -31.08
CA PRO A 87 10.61 -22.76 -31.61
C PRO A 87 11.22 -21.53 -32.31
N ALA A 88 10.39 -20.62 -32.83
CA ALA A 88 10.88 -19.39 -33.47
C ALA A 88 11.40 -18.35 -32.46
N VAL A 89 11.14 -18.54 -31.16
CA VAL A 89 11.72 -17.73 -30.09
C VAL A 89 12.94 -18.46 -29.56
N GLY A 90 14.13 -17.91 -29.80
CA GLY A 90 15.40 -18.48 -29.36
C GLY A 90 15.41 -18.74 -27.85
N GLN A 91 15.89 -19.92 -27.44
CA GLN A 91 16.01 -20.24 -26.02
C GLN A 91 17.36 -19.74 -25.49
N PRO A 92 17.36 -18.82 -24.50
CA PRO A 92 18.59 -18.33 -23.92
C PRO A 92 19.30 -19.43 -23.13
N ALA A 93 20.62 -19.27 -22.98
CA ALA A 93 21.39 -20.10 -22.06
C ALA A 93 20.76 -20.10 -20.65
N PRO A 94 20.79 -21.23 -19.92
CA PRO A 94 20.20 -21.31 -18.57
C PRO A 94 20.71 -20.25 -17.60
N THR A 95 21.97 -19.86 -17.72
CA THR A 95 22.63 -18.81 -16.93
C THR A 95 22.04 -17.44 -17.19
N HIS A 96 21.90 -17.04 -18.46
CA HIS A 96 21.26 -15.77 -18.86
C HIS A 96 19.82 -15.69 -18.36
N PHE A 97 19.04 -16.76 -18.55
CA PHE A 97 17.66 -16.80 -18.09
C PHE A 97 17.54 -16.64 -16.56
N ALA A 98 18.44 -17.26 -15.80
CA ALA A 98 18.47 -17.14 -14.35
C ALA A 98 18.85 -15.73 -13.88
N GLN A 99 19.82 -15.09 -14.53
CA GLN A 99 20.22 -13.71 -14.25
C GLN A 99 19.08 -12.72 -14.55
N GLU A 100 18.47 -12.83 -15.73
CA GLU A 100 17.36 -11.96 -16.11
C GLU A 100 16.16 -12.15 -15.16
N ARG A 101 15.89 -13.39 -14.74
CA ARG A 101 14.87 -13.69 -13.73
C ARG A 101 15.13 -12.94 -12.41
N LEU A 102 16.36 -12.98 -11.90
CA LEU A 102 16.72 -12.30 -10.65
C LEU A 102 16.55 -10.78 -10.78
N ALA A 103 17.05 -10.19 -11.87
CA ALA A 103 16.91 -8.76 -12.13
C ALA A 103 15.45 -8.33 -12.20
N LYS A 104 14.59 -9.11 -12.88
CA LYS A 104 13.15 -8.82 -12.96
C LYS A 104 12.42 -9.01 -11.64
N LEU A 105 12.85 -9.95 -10.78
CA LEU A 105 12.25 -10.11 -9.46
C LEU A 105 12.47 -8.89 -8.57
N ASP A 106 13.66 -8.30 -8.60
CA ASP A 106 13.94 -7.09 -7.83
C ASP A 106 13.17 -5.88 -8.38
N LEU A 107 13.02 -5.77 -9.70
CA LEU A 107 12.13 -4.78 -10.32
C LEU A 107 10.67 -4.96 -9.87
N LEU A 108 10.16 -6.19 -9.85
CA LEU A 108 8.78 -6.47 -9.43
C LEU A 108 8.55 -6.14 -7.95
N LYS A 109 9.55 -6.37 -7.08
CA LYS A 109 9.49 -5.93 -5.67
C LYS A 109 9.39 -4.41 -5.57
N GLN A 110 10.19 -3.67 -6.32
CA GLN A 110 10.13 -2.20 -6.37
C GLN A 110 8.76 -1.72 -6.88
N GLN A 111 8.25 -2.30 -7.97
CA GLN A 111 6.91 -1.98 -8.50
C GLN A 111 5.79 -2.31 -7.53
N CYS A 112 5.91 -3.42 -6.78
CA CYS A 112 4.96 -3.77 -5.73
C CYS A 112 4.88 -2.68 -4.66
N ALA A 113 6.03 -2.17 -4.20
CA ALA A 113 6.09 -1.06 -3.26
C ALA A 113 5.44 0.20 -3.83
N ILE A 114 5.59 0.48 -5.12
CA ILE A 114 5.00 1.67 -5.76
C ILE A 114 3.48 1.55 -5.92
N TYR A 115 2.97 0.42 -6.45
CA TYR A 115 1.56 0.29 -6.84
C TYR A 115 0.64 -0.19 -5.69
N THR A 116 1.18 -0.96 -4.74
CA THR A 116 0.41 -1.59 -3.65
C THR A 116 0.61 -0.89 -2.30
N SER A 117 1.45 0.16 -2.21
CA SER A 117 1.76 0.84 -0.93
C SER A 117 0.54 1.39 -0.20
N GLN A 118 -0.52 1.78 -0.91
CA GLN A 118 -1.68 2.48 -0.33
C GLN A 118 -2.97 1.64 -0.29
N ARG A 119 -2.95 0.39 -0.76
CA ARG A 119 -4.11 -0.50 -0.70
C ARG A 119 -3.72 -1.98 -0.65
N ALA A 120 -4.53 -2.76 0.05
CA ALA A 120 -4.46 -4.22 -0.07
C ALA A 120 -4.86 -4.63 -1.49
N ARG A 121 -4.21 -5.67 -2.01
CA ARG A 121 -4.59 -6.25 -3.30
C ARG A 121 -6.00 -6.81 -3.22
N LEU A 122 -6.76 -6.60 -4.28
CA LEU A 122 -8.09 -7.16 -4.38
C LEU A 122 -7.98 -8.68 -4.54
N ASP A 123 -8.76 -9.39 -3.73
CA ASP A 123 -8.80 -10.84 -3.77
C ASP A 123 -9.63 -11.32 -4.98
N PRO A 124 -9.06 -12.10 -5.89
CA PRO A 124 -9.79 -12.69 -7.01
C PRO A 124 -10.65 -13.92 -6.63
N HIS A 125 -10.51 -14.47 -5.42
CA HIS A 125 -11.18 -15.71 -5.03
C HIS A 125 -12.71 -15.64 -5.23
N GLY A 126 -13.25 -16.59 -6.00
CA GLY A 126 -14.68 -16.71 -6.26
C GLY A 126 -15.28 -15.60 -7.14
N ARG A 127 -14.46 -14.73 -7.76
CA ARG A 127 -14.93 -13.61 -8.59
C ARG A 127 -14.79 -13.88 -10.09
N ILE A 128 -15.51 -13.10 -10.89
CA ILE A 128 -15.20 -12.90 -12.30
C ILE A 128 -13.99 -11.99 -12.39
N VAL A 129 -12.92 -12.47 -13.01
CA VAL A 129 -11.66 -11.76 -13.17
C VAL A 129 -11.38 -11.56 -14.64
N ILE A 130 -11.09 -10.32 -15.04
CA ILE A 130 -10.71 -9.96 -16.41
C ILE A 130 -9.25 -9.50 -16.39
N LEU A 131 -8.36 -10.34 -16.90
CA LEU A 131 -6.96 -10.02 -17.13
C LEU A 131 -6.82 -9.17 -18.40
N VAL A 132 -6.10 -8.05 -18.31
CA VAL A 132 -5.98 -7.09 -19.42
C VAL A 132 -4.55 -6.59 -19.61
N ASP A 133 -4.18 -6.43 -20.88
CA ASP A 133 -2.94 -5.79 -21.33
C ASP A 133 -3.20 -4.97 -22.61
N ASP A 134 -2.27 -4.12 -23.03
CA ASP A 134 -2.40 -3.31 -24.25
C ASP A 134 -2.10 -4.08 -25.54
N GLY A 135 -1.59 -5.29 -25.44
CA GLY A 135 -1.63 -6.25 -26.52
C GLY A 135 -0.91 -7.54 -26.16
N LEU A 136 -0.93 -8.48 -27.09
CA LEU A 136 -0.43 -9.83 -26.84
C LEU A 136 0.39 -10.34 -28.03
N CYS A 137 1.72 -10.29 -27.93
CA CYS A 137 2.61 -10.89 -28.93
C CYS A 137 2.82 -12.40 -28.65
N THR A 138 3.85 -12.74 -27.87
CA THR A 138 4.17 -14.14 -27.53
C THR A 138 3.26 -14.74 -26.46
N GLY A 139 2.45 -13.91 -25.77
CA GLY A 139 1.60 -14.32 -24.65
C GLY A 139 2.33 -14.59 -23.34
N ALA A 140 3.66 -14.40 -23.27
CA ALA A 140 4.45 -14.80 -22.09
C ALA A 140 4.00 -14.11 -20.79
N THR A 141 3.83 -12.79 -20.82
CA THR A 141 3.37 -11.99 -19.68
C THR A 141 1.97 -12.39 -19.25
N MET A 142 1.05 -12.52 -20.21
CA MET A 142 -0.32 -12.97 -19.96
C MET A 142 -0.37 -14.38 -19.34
N MET A 143 0.45 -15.32 -19.81
CA MET A 143 0.54 -16.67 -19.24
C MET A 143 1.06 -16.66 -17.79
N ALA A 144 2.05 -15.81 -17.48
CA ALA A 144 2.49 -15.62 -16.10
C ALA A 144 1.39 -15.00 -15.22
N ALA A 145 0.65 -14.03 -15.74
CA ALA A 145 -0.47 -13.43 -15.02
C ALA A 145 -1.59 -14.45 -14.77
N ILE A 146 -1.96 -15.26 -15.77
CA ILE A 146 -2.93 -16.36 -15.64
C ILE A 146 -2.48 -17.36 -14.58
N HIS A 147 -1.20 -17.76 -14.58
CA HIS A 147 -0.68 -18.65 -13.54
C HIS A 147 -0.82 -18.07 -12.13
N ALA A 148 -0.47 -16.80 -11.95
CA ALA A 148 -0.57 -16.13 -10.65
C ALA A 148 -2.02 -16.02 -10.17
N VAL A 149 -2.96 -15.71 -11.08
CA VAL A 149 -4.38 -15.51 -10.75
C VAL A 149 -5.11 -16.82 -10.53
N ARG A 150 -4.91 -17.85 -11.38
CA ARG A 150 -5.60 -19.15 -11.24
C ARG A 150 -5.37 -19.81 -9.89
N ARG A 151 -4.18 -19.64 -9.29
CA ARG A 151 -3.86 -20.17 -7.95
C ARG A 151 -4.67 -19.55 -6.83
N ARG A 152 -5.26 -18.38 -7.07
CA ARG A 152 -6.17 -17.71 -6.13
C ARG A 152 -7.64 -18.03 -6.41
N GLN A 153 -7.91 -19.02 -7.27
CA GLN A 153 -9.23 -19.63 -7.49
C GLN A 153 -10.35 -18.61 -7.85
N PRO A 154 -10.20 -17.84 -8.94
CA PRO A 154 -11.33 -17.08 -9.48
C PRO A 154 -12.45 -18.02 -9.93
N ALA A 155 -13.70 -17.57 -9.85
CA ALA A 155 -14.84 -18.32 -10.36
C ALA A 155 -14.85 -18.36 -11.90
N TRP A 156 -14.38 -17.27 -12.53
CA TRP A 156 -14.29 -17.16 -13.98
C TRP A 156 -13.12 -16.25 -14.35
N LEU A 157 -12.28 -16.66 -15.30
CA LEU A 157 -11.10 -15.94 -15.72
C LEU A 157 -11.15 -15.65 -17.22
N VAL A 158 -11.17 -14.36 -17.56
CA VAL A 158 -11.20 -13.85 -18.93
C VAL A 158 -9.84 -13.22 -19.25
N CYS A 159 -9.29 -13.51 -20.42
CA CYS A 159 -8.20 -12.73 -21.01
C CYS A 159 -8.80 -11.74 -22.03
N ALA A 160 -8.58 -10.44 -21.83
CA ALA A 160 -9.08 -9.40 -22.70
C ALA A 160 -7.93 -8.52 -23.21
N VAL A 161 -7.74 -8.45 -24.52
CA VAL A 161 -6.70 -7.61 -25.14
C VAL A 161 -7.22 -6.96 -26.43
N PRO A 162 -6.88 -5.71 -26.75
CA PRO A 162 -7.34 -5.10 -28.00
C PRO A 162 -6.78 -5.80 -29.25
N VAL A 163 -5.51 -6.21 -29.18
CA VAL A 163 -4.79 -6.82 -30.29
C VAL A 163 -3.95 -7.99 -29.79
N GLY A 164 -3.90 -9.07 -30.56
CA GLY A 164 -3.05 -10.21 -30.25
C GLY A 164 -2.57 -10.94 -31.49
N ALA A 165 -1.35 -11.45 -31.45
CA ALA A 165 -0.82 -12.35 -32.47
C ALA A 165 -1.51 -13.72 -32.35
N PRO A 166 -1.86 -14.40 -33.46
CA PRO A 166 -2.58 -15.67 -33.44
C PRO A 166 -1.94 -16.73 -32.53
N GLN A 167 -0.62 -16.81 -32.54
CA GLN A 167 0.12 -17.79 -31.76
C GLN A 167 0.06 -17.53 -30.26
N GLY A 168 0.19 -16.28 -29.83
CA GLY A 168 0.07 -15.91 -28.42
C GLY A 168 -1.35 -16.12 -27.91
N LEU A 169 -2.36 -15.77 -28.72
CA LEU A 169 -3.77 -16.01 -28.40
C LEU A 169 -4.07 -17.50 -28.24
N ALA A 170 -3.53 -18.35 -29.13
CA ALA A 170 -3.66 -19.80 -29.02
C ALA A 170 -3.04 -20.35 -27.72
N ALA A 171 -1.87 -19.84 -27.31
CA ALA A 171 -1.22 -20.25 -26.07
C ALA A 171 -2.07 -19.92 -24.83
N VAL A 172 -2.71 -18.75 -24.81
CA VAL A 172 -3.53 -18.30 -23.68
C VAL A 172 -4.90 -18.99 -23.64
N ARG A 173 -5.51 -19.25 -24.80
CA ARG A 173 -6.88 -19.81 -24.90
C ARG A 173 -7.10 -21.09 -24.10
N ALA A 174 -6.07 -21.92 -23.97
CA ALA A 174 -6.15 -23.17 -23.21
C ALA A 174 -6.14 -23.00 -21.68
N SER A 175 -5.84 -21.80 -21.17
CA SER A 175 -5.58 -21.56 -19.74
C SER A 175 -6.61 -20.64 -19.06
N VAL A 176 -7.53 -20.08 -19.84
CA VAL A 176 -8.60 -19.16 -19.39
C VAL A 176 -9.96 -19.69 -19.81
N ASP A 177 -11.00 -19.20 -19.16
CA ASP A 177 -12.38 -19.61 -19.45
C ASP A 177 -12.91 -18.89 -20.70
N GLU A 178 -12.40 -17.70 -20.99
CA GLU A 178 -12.70 -16.94 -22.20
C GLU A 178 -11.52 -16.08 -22.67
N VAL A 179 -11.37 -15.94 -23.99
CA VAL A 179 -10.48 -14.96 -24.63
C VAL A 179 -11.31 -13.98 -25.44
N VAL A 180 -11.16 -12.69 -25.15
CA VAL A 180 -11.76 -11.58 -25.92
C VAL A 180 -10.63 -10.78 -26.56
N CYS A 181 -10.61 -10.77 -27.89
CA CYS A 181 -9.64 -10.00 -28.66
C CYS A 181 -10.32 -9.28 -29.83
N LEU A 182 -10.14 -7.97 -29.94
CA LEU A 182 -10.79 -7.18 -31.00
C LEU A 182 -10.12 -7.38 -32.37
N ASN A 183 -8.81 -7.60 -32.38
CA ASN A 183 -8.04 -7.92 -33.57
C ASN A 183 -7.06 -9.07 -33.32
N ALA A 184 -7.39 -10.25 -33.84
CA ALA A 184 -6.61 -11.47 -33.70
C ALA A 184 -5.49 -11.63 -34.75
N ASP A 185 -5.41 -10.71 -35.72
CA ASP A 185 -4.32 -10.63 -36.71
C ASP A 185 -3.32 -9.54 -36.33
N GLY A 186 -3.00 -9.47 -35.02
CA GLY A 186 -2.08 -8.50 -34.45
C GLY A 186 -0.63 -8.72 -34.87
N PRO A 187 0.24 -7.71 -34.67
CA PRO A 187 1.66 -7.82 -35.00
C PRO A 187 2.37 -8.86 -34.10
N ASP A 188 3.27 -9.63 -34.70
CA ASP A 188 3.98 -10.71 -33.99
C ASP A 188 5.03 -10.23 -32.97
N HIS A 189 5.53 -9.00 -33.12
CA HIS A 189 6.70 -8.51 -32.38
C HIS A 189 6.44 -7.23 -31.59
N ASP A 190 5.78 -6.24 -32.18
CA ASP A 190 5.60 -4.93 -31.55
C ASP A 190 4.15 -4.45 -31.67
N ILE A 191 3.45 -4.45 -30.54
CA ILE A 191 2.07 -3.98 -30.43
C ILE A 191 1.91 -2.50 -30.78
N ARG A 192 3.00 -1.70 -30.77
CA ARG A 192 2.95 -0.26 -31.08
C ARG A 192 2.35 0.01 -32.45
N HIS A 193 2.57 -0.87 -33.43
CA HIS A 193 2.02 -0.73 -34.77
C HIS A 193 0.49 -0.83 -34.82
N ALA A 194 -0.15 -1.37 -33.79
CA ALA A 194 -1.62 -1.39 -33.70
C ALA A 194 -2.21 -0.03 -33.29
N TYR A 195 -1.38 0.93 -32.85
CA TYR A 195 -1.80 2.21 -32.29
C TYR A 195 -1.22 3.40 -33.06
N GLN A 196 -2.03 4.42 -33.34
CA GLN A 196 -1.55 5.67 -33.93
C GLN A 196 -0.76 6.50 -32.92
N CYS A 197 -1.23 6.52 -31.66
CA CYS A 197 -0.57 7.19 -30.54
C CYS A 197 -0.31 6.19 -29.40
N PHE A 198 0.96 5.99 -29.06
CA PHE A 198 1.37 5.02 -28.04
C PHE A 198 2.44 5.59 -27.10
N PRO A 199 2.09 6.59 -26.26
CA PRO A 199 3.03 7.16 -25.32
C PRO A 199 3.43 6.14 -24.26
N GLU A 200 4.65 6.27 -23.72
CA GLU A 200 5.08 5.49 -22.57
C GLU A 200 4.21 5.84 -21.34
N VAL A 201 3.81 4.82 -20.58
CA VAL A 201 3.00 5.01 -19.38
C VAL A 201 3.93 5.07 -18.18
N GLU A 202 4.06 6.25 -17.58
CA GLU A 202 4.87 6.43 -16.36
C GLU A 202 4.20 5.88 -15.10
N ASP A 203 4.98 5.59 -14.07
CA ASP A 203 4.47 5.10 -12.77
C ASP A 203 3.50 6.08 -12.12
N GLY A 204 3.71 7.40 -12.30
CA GLY A 204 2.78 8.42 -11.82
C GLY A 204 1.39 8.29 -12.44
N LYS A 205 1.31 7.97 -13.74
CA LYS A 205 0.05 7.75 -14.45
C LYS A 205 -0.61 6.45 -14.01
N VAL A 206 0.17 5.37 -13.84
CA VAL A 206 -0.33 4.10 -13.27
C VAL A 206 -0.97 4.33 -11.91
N ARG A 207 -0.25 5.01 -11.00
CA ARG A 207 -0.74 5.36 -9.66
C ARG A 207 -2.05 6.16 -9.71
N ALA A 208 -2.10 7.20 -10.54
CA ALA A 208 -3.30 8.03 -10.69
C ALA A 208 -4.53 7.23 -11.16
N LEU A 209 -4.34 6.25 -12.05
CA LEU A 209 -5.42 5.43 -12.58
C LEU A 209 -5.87 4.33 -11.60
N LEU A 210 -4.93 3.69 -10.90
CA LEU A 210 -5.22 2.67 -9.89
C LEU A 210 -5.92 3.24 -8.66
N TRP A 211 -5.63 4.49 -8.33
CA TRP A 211 -6.16 5.15 -7.14
C TRP A 211 -7.27 6.15 -7.45
N ARG A 212 -7.75 6.20 -8.70
CA ARG A 212 -8.80 7.12 -9.11
C ARG A 212 -10.11 6.91 -8.33
N ASP A 213 -10.42 5.67 -7.99
CA ASP A 213 -11.63 5.29 -7.24
C ASP A 213 -11.40 5.23 -5.72
N ILE A 214 -10.28 5.77 -5.24
CA ILE A 214 -10.13 6.12 -3.82
C ILE A 214 -10.97 7.40 -3.52
N GLU A 215 -11.58 8.04 -4.53
CA GLU A 215 -12.82 8.79 -4.37
C GLU A 215 -14.06 7.87 -4.54
N PRO A 216 -14.97 7.78 -3.55
CA PRO A 216 -15.93 6.69 -3.48
C PRO A 216 -17.17 6.95 -4.35
N ARG A 217 -17.30 6.20 -5.45
CA ARG A 217 -18.62 5.73 -5.91
C ARG A 217 -18.90 4.39 -5.25
N ASN A 218 -20.06 4.27 -4.62
CA ASN A 218 -20.57 3.11 -3.88
C ASN A 218 -20.09 2.99 -2.42
N ALA A 219 -20.32 4.07 -1.66
CA ALA A 219 -20.64 4.01 -0.23
C ALA A 219 -21.91 4.85 0.09
N GLU A 220 -22.82 4.92 -0.89
CA GLU A 220 -24.11 5.62 -0.79
C GLU A 220 -25.10 4.79 0.03
N ALA A 221 -24.88 4.72 1.35
CA ALA A 221 -25.97 4.50 2.31
C ALA A 221 -25.61 4.86 3.74
N SER A 222 -24.32 4.82 4.15
CA SER A 222 -24.01 4.88 5.59
C SER A 222 -22.86 5.77 6.04
N ALA A 223 -22.19 6.53 5.17
CA ALA A 223 -21.02 7.33 5.58
C ALA A 223 -21.00 8.76 5.01
N ARG A 224 -22.10 9.51 5.14
CA ARG A 224 -22.01 10.99 5.15
C ARG A 224 -21.31 11.40 6.45
N LYS A 225 -19.97 11.59 6.46
CA LYS A 225 -19.22 12.41 7.46
C LYS A 225 -17.65 12.41 7.37
N THR A 226 -17.00 12.41 6.19
CA THR A 226 -15.53 12.68 6.11
C THR A 226 -15.20 13.88 5.19
N LEU A 227 -14.45 14.87 5.71
CA LEU A 227 -13.96 16.07 5.01
C LEU A 227 -12.44 15.93 4.98
N ALA A 228 -11.85 16.09 3.80
CA ALA A 228 -10.43 16.32 3.50
C ALA A 228 -9.58 15.12 3.04
N THR A 229 -9.09 15.28 1.81
CA THR A 229 -7.89 14.69 1.22
C THR A 229 -6.69 14.80 2.16
N ALA A 230 -5.89 13.74 2.28
CA ALA A 230 -4.66 13.75 3.08
C ALA A 230 -3.73 14.93 2.73
N VAL A 231 -3.40 15.76 3.72
CA VAL A 231 -2.62 17.00 3.57
C VAL A 231 -1.16 16.74 3.96
N PRO A 232 -0.20 16.86 3.03
CA PRO A 232 1.21 16.81 3.40
C PRO A 232 1.59 18.05 4.23
N VAL A 233 2.28 17.81 5.34
CA VAL A 233 2.81 18.85 6.23
C VAL A 233 4.33 18.74 6.32
N GLY A 234 4.99 19.88 6.45
CA GLY A 234 6.43 19.96 6.68
C GLY A 234 6.70 20.69 7.99
N ILE A 235 7.42 20.05 8.89
CA ILE A 235 7.70 20.54 10.24
C ILE A 235 9.20 20.82 10.33
N LEU A 236 9.59 22.07 10.58
CA LEU A 236 10.99 22.42 10.72
C LEU A 236 11.45 22.08 12.14
N CYS A 237 12.36 21.12 12.26
CA CYS A 237 12.95 20.68 13.53
C CYS A 237 14.47 20.66 13.40
N ASP A 238 15.18 21.38 14.26
CA ASP A 238 16.66 21.39 14.30
C ASP A 238 17.33 21.63 12.92
N GLY A 239 16.75 22.50 12.10
CA GLY A 239 17.25 22.82 10.75
C GLY A 239 16.93 21.79 9.66
N ILE A 240 16.20 20.72 9.97
CA ILE A 240 15.68 19.76 8.99
C ILE A 240 14.16 19.84 8.88
N ARG A 241 13.63 19.51 7.70
CA ARG A 241 12.18 19.42 7.49
C ARG A 241 11.73 17.98 7.65
N LEU A 242 11.01 17.71 8.74
CA LEU A 242 10.30 16.45 8.92
C LEU A 242 9.05 16.45 8.04
N HIS A 243 8.84 15.36 7.31
CA HIS A 243 7.65 15.18 6.48
C HIS A 243 6.59 14.45 7.29
N GLY A 244 5.36 14.96 7.21
CA GLY A 244 4.20 14.30 7.78
C GLY A 244 2.98 14.35 6.87
N VAL A 245 1.99 13.53 7.18
CA VAL A 245 0.71 13.47 6.47
C VAL A 245 -0.41 13.59 7.49
N LEU A 246 -1.17 14.69 7.38
CA LEU A 246 -2.34 14.98 8.19
C LEU A 246 -3.60 14.58 7.43
N ASP A 247 -4.43 13.72 8.03
CA ASP A 247 -5.67 13.24 7.42
C ASP A 247 -6.75 13.17 8.51
N ALA A 248 -7.96 13.63 8.21
CA ALA A 248 -9.02 13.79 9.19
C ALA A 248 -10.42 13.51 8.61
N PRO A 249 -11.38 13.06 9.43
CA PRO A 249 -12.80 13.09 9.11
C PRO A 249 -13.42 14.49 9.26
N VAL A 250 -14.71 14.69 8.88
CA VAL A 250 -15.38 16.03 8.92
C VAL A 250 -15.33 16.61 10.32
N SER A 251 -15.54 15.76 11.32
CA SER A 251 -15.66 16.17 12.72
C SER A 251 -14.86 15.18 13.55
N PRO A 252 -13.52 15.34 13.62
CA PRO A 252 -12.72 14.44 14.40
C PRO A 252 -12.97 14.65 15.89
N ILE A 253 -13.15 13.54 16.61
CA ILE A 253 -13.29 13.55 18.07
C ILE A 253 -11.93 13.75 18.78
N GLY A 254 -10.82 13.52 18.07
CA GLY A 254 -9.46 13.67 18.58
C GLY A 254 -8.44 13.55 17.44
N LEU A 255 -7.19 13.92 17.71
CA LEU A 255 -6.07 13.77 16.77
C LEU A 255 -5.01 12.83 17.36
N VAL A 256 -4.60 11.84 16.59
CA VAL A 256 -3.56 10.88 16.97
C VAL A 256 -2.27 11.18 16.22
N LEU A 257 -1.22 11.53 16.96
CA LEU A 257 0.15 11.62 16.45
C LEU A 257 0.74 10.24 16.31
N MET A 258 1.02 9.82 15.08
CA MET A 258 1.58 8.51 14.78
C MET A 258 3.05 8.66 14.41
N VAL A 259 3.93 8.27 15.33
CA VAL A 259 5.37 8.56 15.24
C VAL A 259 6.24 7.30 15.13
N HIS A 260 7.25 7.40 14.27
CA HIS A 260 8.30 6.40 14.10
C HIS A 260 9.67 7.06 13.87
N ALA A 261 10.73 6.26 13.88
CA ALA A 261 12.12 6.74 13.74
C ALA A 261 13.01 5.75 12.96
N ASN A 262 12.48 5.19 11.87
CA ASN A 262 13.14 4.15 11.08
C ASN A 262 13.51 4.56 9.65
N GLY A 263 13.09 5.73 9.17
CA GLY A 263 13.20 6.08 7.76
C GLY A 263 12.10 5.46 6.90
N ILE A 264 12.31 5.49 5.58
CA ILE A 264 11.44 4.86 4.58
C ILE A 264 11.78 3.36 4.57
N ASP A 265 10.98 2.49 5.19
CA ASP A 265 10.68 1.13 4.65
C ASP A 265 9.88 0.22 5.62
N ASP A 266 10.25 0.03 6.89
CA ASP A 266 9.74 -1.16 7.62
C ASP A 266 8.35 -1.04 8.29
N HIS A 267 7.82 0.17 8.49
CA HIS A 267 6.59 0.39 9.29
C HIS A 267 5.48 1.17 8.57
N ALA A 268 5.74 1.62 7.34
CA ALA A 268 4.82 2.48 6.61
C ALA A 268 3.47 1.79 6.34
N VAL A 269 3.49 0.54 5.89
CA VAL A 269 2.26 -0.23 5.57
C VAL A 269 1.39 -0.44 6.82
N ARG A 270 1.99 -0.92 7.91
CA ARG A 270 1.30 -1.12 9.19
C ARG A 270 0.73 0.18 9.74
N ASN A 271 1.56 1.24 9.82
CA ASN A 271 1.14 2.51 10.40
C ASN A 271 0.05 3.18 9.56
N GLN A 272 0.10 3.09 8.22
CA GLN A 272 -0.97 3.57 7.34
C GLN A 272 -2.27 2.78 7.53
N TYR A 273 -2.17 1.46 7.71
CA TYR A 273 -3.34 0.61 7.98
C TYR A 273 -4.01 0.98 9.30
N VAL A 274 -3.24 1.10 10.38
CA VAL A 274 -3.73 1.56 11.69
C VAL A 274 -4.35 2.94 11.55
N ALA A 275 -3.67 3.88 10.89
CA ALA A 275 -4.18 5.24 10.69
C ALA A 275 -5.55 5.26 10.00
N ARG A 276 -5.74 4.46 8.95
CA ARG A 276 -7.02 4.32 8.25
C ARG A 276 -8.12 3.80 9.17
N LYS A 277 -7.81 2.82 10.03
CA LYS A 277 -8.75 2.25 11.01
C LYS A 277 -9.07 3.21 12.15
N LEU A 278 -8.16 4.13 12.49
CA LEU A 278 -8.42 5.25 13.41
C LEU A 278 -9.36 6.27 12.76
N ARG A 279 -9.11 6.66 11.51
CA ARG A 279 -9.97 7.58 10.76
C ARG A 279 -11.39 7.05 10.57
N ALA A 280 -11.53 5.75 10.31
CA ALA A 280 -12.84 5.09 10.25
C ALA A 280 -13.62 5.16 11.59
N ARG A 281 -12.94 5.42 12.71
CA ARG A 281 -13.54 5.64 14.05
C ARG A 281 -13.69 7.12 14.41
N GLY A 282 -13.55 8.04 13.46
CA GLY A 282 -13.73 9.46 13.70
C GLY A 282 -12.49 10.17 14.28
N LEU A 283 -11.30 9.58 14.24
CA LEU A 283 -10.07 10.21 14.72
C LEU A 283 -9.29 10.84 13.57
N ALA A 284 -8.77 12.05 13.75
CA ALA A 284 -7.74 12.60 12.87
C ALA A 284 -6.39 11.91 13.14
N THR A 285 -5.54 11.83 12.13
CA THR A 285 -4.22 11.20 12.23
C THR A 285 -3.16 12.09 11.60
N LEU A 286 -2.03 12.26 12.28
CA LEU A 286 -0.84 12.90 11.74
C LEU A 286 0.33 11.91 11.82
N LEU A 287 0.71 11.35 10.68
CA LEU A 287 1.87 10.45 10.58
C LEU A 287 3.13 11.28 10.39
N VAL A 288 4.17 11.05 11.19
CA VAL A 288 5.45 11.77 11.12
C VAL A 288 6.61 10.81 11.34
N ASP A 289 7.62 10.90 10.47
CA ASP A 289 8.93 10.31 10.73
C ASP A 289 9.78 11.31 11.51
N LEU A 290 10.19 10.96 12.73
CA LEU A 290 10.97 11.83 13.60
C LEU A 290 12.45 11.91 13.18
N ILE A 291 12.84 11.16 12.15
CA ILE A 291 14.18 11.15 11.59
C ILE A 291 14.17 11.54 10.11
N GLY A 292 15.12 12.37 9.69
CA GLY A 292 15.25 12.73 8.28
C GLY A 292 15.87 11.60 7.43
N PRO A 293 15.69 11.59 6.09
CA PRO A 293 16.19 10.51 5.23
C PRO A 293 17.69 10.26 5.34
N ARG A 294 18.49 11.33 5.47
CA ARG A 294 19.96 11.23 5.63
C ARG A 294 20.38 10.74 7.02
N GLU A 295 19.58 11.04 8.03
CA GLU A 295 19.84 10.62 9.41
C GLU A 295 19.38 9.18 9.65
N ALA A 296 18.38 8.69 8.91
CA ALA A 296 17.92 7.31 8.99
C ALA A 296 19.04 6.29 8.69
N MET A 297 20.02 6.68 7.88
CA MET A 297 21.21 5.88 7.57
C MET A 297 22.17 5.72 8.77
N ARG A 298 21.98 6.53 9.82
CA ARG A 298 22.86 6.62 10.99
C ARG A 298 22.19 5.98 12.21
N THR A 299 22.72 4.84 12.65
CA THR A 299 22.13 4.06 13.76
C THR A 299 22.13 4.82 15.08
N GLU A 300 23.15 5.65 15.32
CA GLU A 300 23.24 6.53 16.48
C GLU A 300 22.08 7.53 16.53
N LYS A 301 21.68 8.08 15.38
CA LYS A 301 20.55 9.02 15.28
C LYS A 301 19.20 8.34 15.49
N ARG A 302 19.04 7.11 15.02
CA ARG A 302 17.81 6.30 15.25
C ARG A 302 17.58 5.93 16.72
N ARG A 303 18.63 5.96 17.54
CA ARG A 303 18.61 5.56 18.96
C ARG A 303 18.81 6.72 19.93
N ASP A 304 18.94 7.94 19.42
CA ASP A 304 19.04 9.16 20.21
C ASP A 304 17.65 9.57 20.70
N ILE A 305 17.21 9.00 21.83
CA ILE A 305 15.87 9.21 22.39
C ILE A 305 15.65 10.68 22.77
N ALA A 306 16.68 11.37 23.25
CA ALA A 306 16.60 12.78 23.60
C ALA A 306 16.31 13.66 22.38
N MET A 307 17.00 13.42 21.26
CA MET A 307 16.73 14.10 19.99
C MET A 307 15.31 13.79 19.49
N LEU A 308 14.90 12.51 19.48
CA LEU A 308 13.57 12.11 19.02
C LEU A 308 12.46 12.71 19.87
N ALA A 309 12.61 12.75 21.20
CA ALA A 309 11.68 13.40 22.12
C ALA A 309 11.62 14.92 21.89
N GLY A 310 12.78 15.56 21.66
CA GLY A 310 12.87 16.97 21.27
C GLY A 310 12.07 17.29 20.01
N ARG A 311 12.19 16.45 18.98
CA ARG A 311 11.44 16.61 17.74
C ARG A 311 9.95 16.36 17.93
N LEU A 312 9.56 15.34 18.70
CA LEU A 312 8.17 15.09 19.03
C LEU A 312 7.53 16.31 19.73
N ARG A 313 8.24 16.96 20.66
CA ARG A 313 7.77 18.21 21.26
C ARG A 313 7.53 19.31 20.22
N MET A 314 8.47 19.51 19.30
CA MET A 314 8.31 20.51 18.22
C MET A 314 7.13 20.16 17.31
N VAL A 315 6.91 18.88 17.01
CA VAL A 315 5.73 18.41 16.26
C VAL A 315 4.45 18.76 17.02
N MET A 316 4.36 18.42 18.31
CA MET A 316 3.20 18.73 19.15
C MET A 316 2.90 20.24 19.21
N GLN A 317 3.93 21.08 19.34
CA GLN A 317 3.79 22.54 19.32
C GLN A 317 3.29 23.08 17.98
N ALA A 318 3.60 22.41 16.87
CA ALA A 318 3.16 22.81 15.53
C ALA A 318 1.73 22.32 15.19
N VAL A 319 1.20 21.32 15.91
CA VAL A 319 -0.14 20.73 15.66
C VAL A 319 -1.26 21.77 15.65
N PRO A 320 -1.41 22.67 16.64
CA PRO A 320 -2.48 23.67 16.62
C PRO A 320 -2.46 24.52 15.34
N GLY A 321 -1.26 24.88 14.87
CA GLY A 321 -1.07 25.62 13.62
C GLY A 321 -1.56 24.84 12.40
N PHE A 322 -1.24 23.54 12.29
CA PHE A 322 -1.70 22.71 11.18
C PHE A 322 -3.21 22.45 11.22
N VAL A 323 -3.75 22.14 12.39
CA VAL A 323 -5.18 21.87 12.59
C VAL A 323 -6.02 23.11 12.26
N HIS A 324 -5.60 24.28 12.73
CA HIS A 324 -6.31 25.53 12.47
C HIS A 324 -6.16 25.98 11.01
N SER A 325 -4.94 26.03 10.47
CA SER A 325 -4.70 26.59 9.12
C SER A 325 -5.10 25.66 7.98
N ARG A 326 -4.94 24.33 8.13
CA ARG A 326 -5.18 23.35 7.05
C ARG A 326 -6.54 22.68 7.14
N LEU A 327 -7.00 22.35 8.34
CA LEU A 327 -8.27 21.65 8.53
C LEU A 327 -9.41 22.56 9.01
N ARG A 328 -9.10 23.79 9.45
CA ARG A 328 -10.07 24.74 10.03
C ARG A 328 -10.88 24.14 11.18
N LEU A 329 -10.25 23.25 11.94
CA LEU A 329 -10.87 22.58 13.08
C LEU A 329 -10.56 23.33 14.39
N PRO A 330 -11.47 23.27 15.38
CA PRO A 330 -11.15 23.69 16.75
C PRO A 330 -10.07 22.80 17.36
N ALA A 331 -9.50 23.22 18.49
CA ALA A 331 -8.56 22.38 19.23
C ALA A 331 -9.23 21.05 19.60
N VAL A 332 -8.59 19.94 19.24
CA VAL A 332 -9.05 18.58 19.51
C VAL A 332 -8.10 17.87 20.49
N PRO A 333 -8.61 16.96 21.34
CA PRO A 333 -7.78 16.14 22.22
C PRO A 333 -6.66 15.40 21.46
N LEU A 334 -5.46 15.35 22.05
CA LEU A 334 -4.28 14.77 21.40
C LEU A 334 -3.95 13.40 21.99
N GLY A 335 -3.83 12.39 21.13
CA GLY A 335 -3.26 11.08 21.47
C GLY A 335 -1.92 10.87 20.77
N CYS A 336 -1.08 9.98 21.30
CA CYS A 336 0.18 9.61 20.66
C CYS A 336 0.31 8.09 20.50
N PHE A 337 0.62 7.65 19.28
CA PHE A 337 0.91 6.27 18.91
C PHE A 337 2.40 6.18 18.51
N GLY A 338 3.20 5.56 19.36
CA GLY A 338 4.66 5.43 19.17
C GLY A 338 5.07 4.00 18.84
N THR A 339 6.01 3.85 17.90
CA THR A 339 6.55 2.55 17.49
C THR A 339 8.07 2.52 17.44
N GLY A 340 8.69 1.35 17.60
CA GLY A 340 10.15 1.22 17.60
C GLY A 340 10.82 2.11 18.66
N THR A 341 11.88 2.84 18.31
CA THR A 341 12.55 3.79 19.22
C THR A 341 11.74 5.06 19.47
N ALA A 342 10.83 5.42 18.56
CA ALA A 342 9.91 6.54 18.79
C ALA A 342 8.90 6.25 19.91
N ALA A 343 8.68 4.98 20.27
CA ALA A 343 7.89 4.62 21.45
C ALA A 343 8.55 5.10 22.75
N ALA A 344 9.88 4.97 22.88
CA ALA A 344 10.60 5.53 24.03
C ALA A 344 10.55 7.06 24.03
N ALA A 345 10.70 7.70 22.87
CA ALA A 345 10.58 9.15 22.75
C ALA A 345 9.18 9.65 23.16
N ALA A 346 8.13 8.98 22.71
CA ALA A 346 6.75 9.27 23.10
C ALA A 346 6.53 9.10 24.61
N LEU A 347 7.11 8.05 25.19
CA LEU A 347 7.06 7.82 26.64
C LEU A 347 7.81 8.91 27.42
N SER A 348 8.98 9.36 26.95
CA SER A 348 9.72 10.47 27.55
C SER A 348 8.92 11.77 27.52
N VAL A 349 8.30 12.12 26.38
CA VAL A 349 7.45 13.33 26.28
C VAL A 349 6.18 13.21 27.12
N ALA A 350 5.63 12.01 27.27
CA ALA A 350 4.48 11.75 28.13
C ALA A 350 4.79 11.87 29.64
N ALA A 351 6.07 11.73 30.04
CA ALA A 351 6.51 11.89 31.41
C ALA A 351 6.80 13.34 31.80
N GLU A 352 6.91 14.25 30.82
CA GLU A 352 7.15 15.68 31.07
C GLU A 352 5.92 16.34 31.70
N GLN A 353 6.15 17.29 32.62
CA GLN A 353 5.07 18.06 33.23
C GLN A 353 4.38 18.97 32.20
N GLY A 354 3.05 19.02 32.22
CA GLY A 354 2.26 19.90 31.34
C GLY A 354 2.10 19.40 29.91
N THR A 355 2.36 18.12 29.65
CA THR A 355 2.07 17.51 28.34
C THR A 355 0.56 17.47 28.06
N ASP A 356 0.15 17.88 26.85
CA ASP A 356 -1.25 17.91 26.42
C ASP A 356 -1.78 16.55 25.90
N LEU A 357 -0.99 15.47 26.07
CA LEU A 357 -1.40 14.14 25.65
C LEU A 357 -2.46 13.56 26.58
N ARG A 358 -3.58 13.15 25.98
CA ARG A 358 -4.73 12.54 26.67
C ARG A 358 -4.69 11.02 26.70
N ALA A 359 -3.98 10.40 25.76
CA ALA A 359 -3.81 8.95 25.68
C ALA A 359 -2.51 8.58 24.97
N LEU A 360 -1.91 7.47 25.39
CA LEU A 360 -0.68 6.94 24.81
C LEU A 360 -0.86 5.47 24.40
N VAL A 361 -0.35 5.11 23.22
CA VAL A 361 -0.24 3.73 22.76
C VAL A 361 1.19 3.48 22.28
N LEU A 362 1.87 2.49 22.85
CA LEU A 362 3.24 2.12 22.52
C LEU A 362 3.24 0.69 21.98
N ALA A 363 3.52 0.53 20.68
CA ALA A 363 3.41 -0.76 20.00
C ALA A 363 4.76 -1.17 19.39
N ALA A 364 5.17 -2.44 19.59
CA ALA A 364 6.46 -2.96 19.10
C ALA A 364 7.63 -2.01 19.43
N GLY A 365 7.57 -1.42 20.64
CA GLY A 365 8.42 -0.30 21.04
C GLY A 365 9.66 -0.76 21.79
N ARG A 366 10.76 -0.02 21.61
CA ARG A 366 11.94 -0.06 22.48
C ARG A 366 11.74 0.83 23.71
N VAL A 367 10.61 0.63 24.40
CA VAL A 367 10.20 1.44 25.57
C VAL A 367 11.21 1.39 26.72
N ASP A 368 12.04 0.35 26.75
CA ASP A 368 13.18 0.19 27.66
C ASP A 368 14.25 1.28 27.52
N LEU A 369 14.28 2.01 26.40
CA LEU A 369 15.22 3.10 26.16
C LEU A 369 14.78 4.44 26.76
N ALA A 370 13.54 4.53 27.28
CA ALA A 370 13.10 5.72 28.00
C ALA A 370 13.77 5.77 29.38
N ASP A 371 13.95 6.98 29.91
CA ASP A 371 14.46 7.19 31.26
C ASP A 371 13.56 6.49 32.28
N ALA A 372 14.15 5.53 32.99
CA ALA A 372 13.54 4.69 34.00
C ALA A 372 12.79 5.48 35.08
N ASP A 373 13.39 6.59 35.52
CA ASP A 373 12.88 7.38 36.64
C ASP A 373 11.73 8.28 36.18
N ALA A 374 11.73 8.68 34.90
CA ALA A 374 10.68 9.50 34.30
C ALA A 374 9.38 8.72 34.05
N VAL A 375 9.43 7.40 33.77
CA VAL A 375 8.23 6.59 33.46
C VAL A 375 7.14 6.69 34.54
N GLY A 376 7.52 6.82 35.81
CA GLY A 376 6.57 6.93 36.92
C GLY A 376 5.75 8.24 36.93
N SER A 377 6.20 9.25 36.17
CA SER A 377 5.56 10.56 36.06
C SER A 377 4.49 10.62 34.95
N VAL A 378 4.35 9.57 34.14
CA VAL A 378 3.32 9.48 33.09
C VAL A 378 1.93 9.42 33.74
N THR A 379 1.06 10.38 33.40
CA THR A 379 -0.27 10.54 34.03
C THR A 379 -1.42 10.07 33.16
N MET A 380 -1.29 10.11 31.83
CA MET A 380 -2.36 9.74 30.91
C MET A 380 -2.45 8.22 30.73
N PRO A 381 -3.65 7.69 30.41
CA PRO A 381 -3.81 6.28 30.14
C PRO A 381 -2.87 5.78 29.04
N THR A 382 -2.14 4.70 29.34
CA THR A 382 -1.11 4.14 28.46
C THR A 382 -1.39 2.67 28.13
N LEU A 383 -1.48 2.35 26.83
CA LEU A 383 -1.58 0.99 26.32
C LEU A 383 -0.25 0.53 25.72
N LEU A 384 0.31 -0.56 26.24
CA LEU A 384 1.47 -1.25 25.69
C LEU A 384 0.99 -2.43 24.84
N VAL A 385 1.49 -2.55 23.61
CA VAL A 385 1.13 -3.64 22.69
C VAL A 385 2.38 -4.37 22.20
N VAL A 386 2.43 -5.68 22.41
CA VAL A 386 3.60 -6.52 22.11
C VAL A 386 3.16 -7.77 21.35
N GLY A 387 3.99 -8.26 20.44
CA GLY A 387 3.76 -9.55 19.78
C GLY A 387 3.98 -10.70 20.76
N ALA A 388 3.05 -11.65 20.79
CA ALA A 388 3.14 -12.83 21.66
C ALA A 388 4.41 -13.66 21.39
N GLY A 389 4.92 -13.64 20.14
CA GLY A 389 6.17 -14.29 19.72
C GLY A 389 7.46 -13.53 20.06
N ASP A 390 7.43 -12.40 20.78
CA ASP A 390 8.63 -11.63 21.16
C ASP A 390 8.89 -11.64 22.67
N PRO A 391 9.46 -12.71 23.26
CA PRO A 391 9.71 -12.82 24.70
C PRO A 391 10.52 -11.66 25.28
N GLU A 392 11.49 -11.16 24.51
CA GLU A 392 12.34 -10.05 24.94
C GLU A 392 11.59 -8.72 24.87
N GLY A 393 10.73 -8.52 23.88
CA GLY A 393 9.77 -7.42 23.84
C GLY A 393 8.80 -7.44 25.02
N ILE A 394 8.27 -8.62 25.37
CA ILE A 394 7.37 -8.80 26.53
C ILE A 394 8.09 -8.38 27.80
N ARG A 395 9.29 -8.91 28.06
CA ARG A 395 10.10 -8.57 29.24
C ARG A 395 10.36 -7.07 29.37
N ARG A 396 10.72 -6.40 28.27
CA ARG A 396 10.96 -4.94 28.26
C ARG A 396 9.70 -4.15 28.58
N ASN A 397 8.57 -4.55 28.00
CA ASN A 397 7.29 -3.90 28.24
C ASN A 397 6.76 -4.17 29.65
N ASP A 398 6.97 -5.36 30.23
CA ASP A 398 6.64 -5.67 31.62
C ASP A 398 7.39 -4.77 32.62
N LEU A 399 8.69 -4.52 32.38
CA LEU A 399 9.49 -3.62 33.21
C LEU A 399 8.94 -2.20 33.21
N VAL A 400 8.59 -1.67 32.04
CA VAL A 400 7.98 -0.35 31.91
C VAL A 400 6.56 -0.35 32.48
N PHE A 401 5.79 -1.41 32.19
CA PHE A 401 4.44 -1.60 32.70
C PHE A 401 4.44 -1.48 34.21
N GLY A 402 5.34 -2.16 34.94
CA GLY A 402 5.42 -2.10 36.40
C GLY A 402 5.78 -0.73 36.98
N ARG A 403 6.43 0.15 36.20
CA ARG A 403 6.84 1.50 36.65
C ARG A 403 5.80 2.58 36.42
N LEU A 404 4.93 2.42 35.43
CA LEU A 404 3.83 3.36 35.17
C LEU A 404 2.97 3.56 36.44
N ARG A 405 2.30 4.71 36.59
CA ARG A 405 1.37 4.94 37.72
C ARG A 405 -0.02 5.38 37.27
N CYS A 406 -0.19 5.57 35.96
CA CYS A 406 -1.45 5.88 35.32
C CYS A 406 -2.29 4.62 35.02
N PRO A 407 -3.56 4.78 34.59
CA PRO A 407 -4.32 3.68 33.99
C PRO A 407 -3.53 3.04 32.85
N ARG A 408 -3.25 1.75 32.95
CA ARG A 408 -2.33 1.07 32.03
C ARG A 408 -2.84 -0.30 31.63
N GLN A 409 -2.58 -0.69 30.40
CA GLN A 409 -2.84 -2.04 29.91
C GLN A 409 -1.64 -2.55 29.12
N LEU A 410 -1.34 -3.84 29.25
CA LEU A 410 -0.41 -4.56 28.39
C LEU A 410 -1.23 -5.60 27.62
N ARG A 411 -1.14 -5.57 26.29
CA ARG A 411 -1.84 -6.49 25.39
C ARG A 411 -0.82 -7.24 24.55
N LEU A 412 -1.01 -8.56 24.50
CA LEU A 412 -0.26 -9.45 23.62
C LEU A 412 -1.10 -9.72 22.38
N VAL A 413 -0.54 -9.47 21.21
CA VAL A 413 -1.17 -9.70 19.90
C VAL A 413 -0.60 -10.98 19.29
N ALA A 414 -1.45 -11.81 18.70
CA ALA A 414 -1.03 -13.07 18.09
C ALA A 414 -0.14 -12.80 16.85
N GLY A 415 1.12 -13.26 16.89
CA GLY A 415 2.10 -13.08 15.81
C GLY A 415 3.48 -13.60 16.22
N GLU A 416 4.26 -14.06 15.24
CA GLU A 416 5.62 -14.58 15.43
C GLU A 416 6.67 -13.45 15.37
N GLY A 417 6.33 -12.33 14.72
CA GLY A 417 7.24 -11.21 14.47
C GLY A 417 7.28 -10.11 15.53
N ARG A 418 8.44 -9.43 15.65
CA ARG A 418 8.67 -8.28 16.54
C ARG A 418 7.95 -6.99 16.14
N ILE A 419 7.47 -6.91 14.91
CA ILE A 419 7.03 -5.65 14.27
C ILE A 419 5.60 -5.72 13.72
N PHE A 420 4.85 -6.80 14.01
CA PHE A 420 3.49 -7.04 13.51
C PHE A 420 3.41 -6.99 11.98
N GLU A 421 3.95 -8.01 11.31
CA GLU A 421 3.94 -8.09 9.84
C GLU A 421 2.73 -8.88 9.33
N GLU A 422 2.19 -9.75 10.18
CA GLU A 422 1.08 -10.63 9.84
C GLU A 422 -0.23 -9.83 9.75
N PRO A 423 -1.04 -10.01 8.69
CA PRO A 423 -2.28 -9.24 8.52
C PRO A 423 -3.23 -9.30 9.73
N ALA A 424 -3.33 -10.47 10.38
CA ALA A 424 -4.14 -10.65 11.58
C ALA A 424 -3.61 -9.84 12.77
N ALA A 425 -2.29 -9.81 12.97
CA ALA A 425 -1.64 -9.03 14.01
C ALA A 425 -1.83 -7.52 13.79
N ILE A 426 -1.74 -7.07 12.53
CA ILE A 426 -1.97 -5.67 12.16
C ILE A 426 -3.43 -5.27 12.41
N GLU A 427 -4.40 -6.14 12.08
CA GLU A 427 -5.82 -5.88 12.34
C GLU A 427 -6.09 -5.81 13.85
N GLU A 428 -5.56 -6.75 14.63
CA GLU A 428 -5.73 -6.76 16.08
C GLU A 428 -5.13 -5.50 16.73
N LEU A 429 -3.90 -5.12 16.33
CA LEU A 429 -3.27 -3.86 16.75
C LEU A 429 -4.14 -2.65 16.42
N ALA A 430 -4.70 -2.59 15.21
CA ALA A 430 -5.54 -1.48 14.77
C ALA A 430 -6.87 -1.41 15.55
N VAL A 431 -7.46 -2.56 15.88
CA VAL A 431 -8.67 -2.65 16.70
C VAL A 431 -8.40 -2.18 18.14
N LEU A 432 -7.32 -2.67 18.76
CA LEU A 432 -6.92 -2.27 20.11
C LEU A 432 -6.63 -0.77 20.19
N THR A 433 -5.77 -0.28 19.29
CA THR A 433 -5.38 1.14 19.20
C THR A 433 -6.58 2.03 18.93
N GLY A 434 -7.46 1.62 18.01
CA GLY A 434 -8.67 2.36 17.67
C GLY A 434 -9.65 2.47 18.81
N SER A 435 -9.91 1.36 19.52
CA SER A 435 -10.83 1.34 20.66
C SER A 435 -10.30 2.22 21.80
N TRP A 436 -9.00 2.12 22.09
CA TRP A 436 -8.32 2.91 23.13
C TRP A 436 -8.47 4.42 22.89
N PHE A 437 -8.09 4.89 21.70
CA PHE A 437 -8.19 6.33 21.39
C PHE A 437 -9.62 6.81 21.24
N SER A 438 -10.52 6.03 20.63
CA SER A 438 -11.90 6.48 20.45
C SER A 438 -12.62 6.68 21.79
N GLN A 439 -12.34 5.85 22.79
CA GLN A 439 -12.91 6.00 24.12
C GLN A 439 -12.32 7.23 24.82
N LEU A 440 -10.99 7.33 24.88
CA LEU A 440 -10.30 8.34 25.69
C LEU A 440 -10.30 9.75 25.09
N LEU A 441 -10.47 9.87 23.77
CA LEU A 441 -10.48 11.16 23.07
C LEU A 441 -11.91 11.65 22.79
N ALA A 442 -12.91 10.76 22.70
CA ALA A 442 -14.32 11.17 22.65
C ALA A 442 -14.78 11.77 23.98
N ASP A 443 -14.33 11.18 25.09
CA ASP A 443 -14.74 11.61 26.41
C ASP A 443 -13.90 12.81 26.87
N GLY A 444 -14.54 13.98 26.90
CA GLY A 444 -13.99 15.18 27.53
C GLY A 444 -13.66 14.99 29.03
N GLN A 445 -14.08 13.88 29.64
CA GLN A 445 -13.83 13.52 31.04
C GLN A 445 -13.67 12.01 31.22
N VAL A 446 -12.64 11.63 31.98
CA VAL A 446 -12.34 10.25 32.42
C VAL A 446 -13.58 9.56 32.99
N ALA A 447 -13.91 8.37 32.48
CA ALA A 447 -14.65 7.35 33.21
C ALA A 447 -14.02 5.97 32.93
N VAL A 448 -13.27 5.48 33.92
CA VAL A 448 -12.75 4.11 33.98
C VAL A 448 -13.90 3.19 34.41
N VAL A 449 -14.02 2.03 33.75
CA VAL A 449 -14.41 0.79 34.42
C VAL A 449 -13.38 -0.28 34.04
#